data_AF-A0A7Y5TVH2-F1
#
_entry.id   AF-A0A7Y5TVH2-F1
#
_cell.length_a   1.000
_cell.length_b   1.000
_cell.length_c   1.000
_cell.angle_alpha   90.00
_cell.angle_beta   90.00
_cell.angle_gamma   90.00
#
_symmetry.space_group_name_H-M   'P 1'
#
loop_
_entity.id
_entity.type
_entity.pdbx_description
1 polymer ?
#
loop_
_entity_poly.entity_id
_entity_poly.type
_entity_poly.pdbx_seq_one_letter_code
_entity_poly.pdbx_strand_id
1 'polypeptide(L)'
;MMQMKIATKGTTLRALALATLATVGAATQARAQWSRTYEQFYLPGHFNWTFRREYATADRLFNAFDYGHAILYERLYTRPGAPTSDLETDEYNFITQKLLVSPPNLPLEEGAIEINYAKMAPEAKMMFDWAHLLHRQIYDVLASEEMTQADKDAKIAELVGYYKTRPDLAFSSTPKNMDLMEGQPYSLAFRQRYPKFNGLIWGYHWLQVGLYEPLMIGKTREERQAGVTAAVTRFRQMLENAPEHMPRIMPMTAAIAPTFAARYPEAAIIFDNLHAMHDVVSDILANNEKVPRERKRAAILEAASRYRDATSFNMSIAEWKSMGEMMGIANMGGPAVGVLTDWPTPTLPRGVSMAEAMKGMQHGSGAMPGMPSMPGKKHGADSAATKGGMAAMHGMSHGADSSAAMMPHMMELHERMMRDPVIRERMMADTAMRRMMQAMDSTHGGMQHDMKGMDMTGKAAKPDMSTMPGMVHEAEPATEPAHEPSAKASTAGKVKSAATKKAPTRATATTKKPASTKKATSAKKPASAKPAPPKPAPMDHSKMPGMKMPGMKP
;
A
#
# COMPACT_ATOMS: atom_id res chain seq x y z
N MET A 1 59.26 57.92 48.80
CA MET A 1 58.80 56.51 48.85
C MET A 1 57.34 56.50 48.41
N MET A 2 57.07 56.12 47.16
CA MET A 2 56.66 54.76 46.73
C MET A 2 55.12 54.73 46.60
N GLN A 3 54.57 54.93 45.39
CA GLN A 3 54.02 53.87 44.52
C GLN A 3 52.96 53.02 45.25
N MET A 4 51.69 52.90 44.80
CA MET A 4 51.27 52.37 43.50
C MET A 4 49.77 52.59 43.27
N LYS A 5 49.39 52.73 42.01
CA LYS A 5 48.03 52.63 41.44
C LYS A 5 47.48 51.20 41.52
N ILE A 6 46.15 51.02 41.53
CA ILE A 6 45.32 50.01 40.80
C ILE A 6 43.85 50.39 41.09
N ALA A 7 43.12 51.07 40.20
CA ALA A 7 42.43 50.55 39.00
C ALA A 7 41.24 49.61 39.31
N THR A 8 40.05 50.21 39.39
CA THR A 8 38.72 49.60 39.30
C THR A 8 38.53 48.83 38.00
N LYS A 9 38.48 47.49 38.08
CA LYS A 9 37.94 46.61 37.03
C LYS A 9 37.02 45.59 37.68
N GLY A 10 35.73 45.88 37.71
CA GLY A 10 34.76 45.03 38.41
C GLY A 10 33.33 45.12 37.89
N THR A 11 33.12 45.42 36.61
CA THR A 11 31.74 45.51 36.06
C THR A 11 31.61 45.10 34.59
N THR A 12 32.67 44.61 33.95
CA THR A 12 32.67 44.26 32.50
C THR A 12 32.86 42.76 32.22
N LEU A 13 32.61 41.88 33.19
CA LEU A 13 32.70 40.42 32.99
C LEU A 13 31.38 39.66 33.25
N ARG A 14 30.36 40.29 33.85
CA ARG A 14 29.01 39.71 33.96
C ARG A 14 28.11 39.97 32.74
N ALA A 15 28.39 41.00 31.96
CA ALA A 15 27.62 41.30 30.75
C ALA A 15 27.97 40.40 29.56
N LEU A 16 29.18 39.80 29.52
CA LEU A 16 29.58 38.92 28.42
C LEU A 16 29.08 37.47 28.57
N ALA A 17 28.85 37.00 29.81
CA ALA A 17 28.35 35.65 30.08
C ALA A 17 26.83 35.50 29.86
N LEU A 18 26.06 36.60 29.98
CA LEU A 18 24.63 36.61 29.64
C LEU A 18 24.39 36.83 28.14
N ALA A 19 25.32 37.47 27.43
CA ALA A 19 25.25 37.62 25.97
C ALA A 19 25.64 36.34 25.20
N THR A 20 26.38 35.42 25.82
CA THR A 20 26.74 34.12 25.22
C THR A 20 25.75 33.00 25.53
N LEU A 21 24.94 33.11 26.60
CA LEU A 21 23.80 32.19 26.79
C LEU A 21 22.58 32.55 25.93
N ALA A 22 22.47 33.78 25.44
CA ALA A 22 21.36 34.21 24.59
C ALA A 22 21.54 33.86 23.10
N THR A 23 22.74 33.46 22.66
CA THR A 23 23.02 33.10 21.25
C THR A 23 23.02 31.60 20.96
N VAL A 24 22.96 30.75 22.00
CA VAL A 24 22.76 29.28 21.87
C VAL A 24 21.29 28.89 22.13
N GLY A 25 20.41 29.88 22.35
CA GLY A 25 18.97 29.73 22.21
C GLY A 25 18.65 29.49 20.73
N ALA A 26 18.81 28.25 20.32
CA ALA A 26 18.48 27.73 19.01
C ALA A 26 17.22 28.42 18.48
N ALA A 27 17.42 29.31 17.51
CA ALA A 27 16.46 29.50 16.46
C ALA A 27 16.27 28.13 15.81
N THR A 28 15.43 27.29 16.43
CA THR A 28 14.54 26.43 15.69
C THR A 28 13.79 27.40 14.81
N GLN A 29 14.37 27.70 13.64
CA GLN A 29 13.62 28.23 12.54
C GLN A 29 12.47 27.24 12.43
N ALA A 30 11.29 27.66 12.89
CA ALA A 30 10.04 27.14 12.39
C ALA A 30 10.10 27.46 10.89
N ARG A 31 10.84 26.64 10.14
CA ARG A 31 10.80 26.63 8.70
C ARG A 31 9.36 26.30 8.44
N ALA A 32 8.59 27.31 8.04
CA ALA A 32 7.26 27.11 7.51
C ALA A 32 7.41 25.98 6.48
N GLN A 33 6.91 24.79 6.81
CA GLN A 33 6.89 23.68 5.88
C GLN A 33 5.81 24.05 4.88
N TRP A 34 6.24 24.70 3.80
CA TRP A 34 5.41 24.90 2.63
C TRP A 34 5.09 23.52 2.08
N SER A 35 3.87 23.04 2.36
CA SER A 35 3.30 21.92 1.63
C SER A 35 2.68 22.48 0.36
N ARG A 36 3.00 21.89 -0.79
CA ARG A 36 2.31 22.18 -2.03
C ARG A 36 0.98 21.43 -1.97
N THR A 37 -0.14 22.13 -1.96
CA THR A 37 -1.44 21.51 -2.21
C THR A 37 -1.53 21.24 -3.70
N TYR A 38 -1.75 19.97 -4.06
CA TYR A 38 -1.77 19.54 -5.45
C TYR A 38 -3.21 19.36 -5.89
N GLU A 39 -3.72 20.23 -6.77
CA GLU A 39 -4.93 19.87 -7.50
C GLU A 39 -4.60 18.68 -8.40
N GLN A 40 -5.40 17.63 -8.29
CA GLN A 40 -5.29 16.42 -9.08
C GLN A 40 -6.52 16.36 -9.98
N PHE A 41 -6.30 16.15 -11.27
CA PHE A 41 -7.38 15.99 -12.23
C PHE A 41 -7.27 14.59 -12.83
N TYR A 42 -8.42 13.94 -13.02
CA TYR A 42 -8.47 12.71 -13.80
C TYR A 42 -8.05 13.00 -15.23
N LEU A 43 -7.49 12.00 -15.92
CA LEU A 43 -7.29 12.10 -17.37
C LEU A 43 -8.67 12.09 -18.05
N PRO A 44 -9.11 13.17 -18.73
CA PRO A 44 -10.44 13.21 -19.29
C PRO A 44 -10.62 12.24 -20.46
N GLY A 45 -11.79 11.61 -20.53
CA GLY A 45 -12.19 10.74 -21.62
C GLY A 45 -13.65 10.32 -21.53
N HIS A 46 -14.20 9.82 -22.64
CA HIS A 46 -15.61 9.37 -22.70
C HIS A 46 -15.89 8.17 -21.79
N PHE A 47 -14.86 7.40 -21.43
CA PHE A 47 -14.96 6.26 -20.53
C PHE A 47 -15.19 6.66 -19.07
N ASN A 48 -14.85 7.89 -18.66
CA ASN A 48 -14.98 8.32 -17.27
C ASN A 48 -16.40 8.12 -16.75
N TRP A 49 -16.50 7.65 -15.50
CA TRP A 49 -17.73 7.34 -14.77
C TRP A 49 -18.52 6.14 -15.31
N THR A 50 -17.97 5.38 -16.25
CA THR A 50 -18.64 4.16 -16.75
C THR A 50 -18.81 3.13 -15.64
N PHE A 51 -17.81 2.91 -14.79
CA PHE A 51 -17.96 1.94 -13.69
C PHE A 51 -19.04 2.37 -12.71
N ARG A 52 -19.12 3.67 -12.38
CA ARG A 52 -20.18 4.22 -11.55
C ARG A 52 -21.56 4.00 -12.15
N ARG A 53 -21.72 4.22 -13.45
CA ARG A 53 -23.01 4.04 -14.15
C ARG A 53 -23.43 2.58 -14.19
N GLU A 54 -22.52 1.70 -14.57
CA GLU A 54 -22.84 0.29 -14.85
C GLU A 54 -22.82 -0.58 -13.58
N TYR A 55 -21.99 -0.24 -12.60
CA TYR A 55 -21.75 -1.03 -11.38
C TYR A 55 -21.91 -0.19 -10.10
N ALA A 56 -22.95 0.66 -10.04
CA ALA A 56 -23.13 1.66 -8.99
C ALA A 56 -23.04 1.10 -7.54
N THR A 57 -23.55 -0.10 -7.31
CA THR A 57 -23.47 -0.75 -5.98
C THR A 57 -22.04 -1.01 -5.55
N ALA A 58 -21.17 -1.42 -6.47
CA ALA A 58 -19.75 -1.64 -6.21
C ALA A 58 -18.99 -0.31 -6.10
N ASP A 59 -19.22 0.64 -7.03
CA ASP A 59 -18.58 1.98 -7.01
C ASP A 59 -18.81 2.71 -5.68
N ARG A 60 -20.04 2.66 -5.15
CA ARG A 60 -20.37 3.33 -3.89
C ARG A 60 -19.58 2.78 -2.71
N LEU A 61 -19.23 1.49 -2.70
CA LEU A 61 -18.42 0.91 -1.63
C LEU A 61 -17.03 1.58 -1.55
N PHE A 62 -16.45 2.01 -2.68
CA PHE A 62 -15.19 2.74 -2.66
C PHE A 62 -15.29 4.03 -1.86
N ASN A 63 -16.40 4.77 -1.97
CA ASN A 63 -16.61 5.99 -1.17
C ASN A 63 -16.70 5.69 0.35
N ALA A 64 -17.15 4.49 0.73
CA ALA A 64 -17.14 4.05 2.13
C ALA A 64 -15.77 3.52 2.57
N PHE A 65 -14.97 2.96 1.65
CA PHE A 65 -13.60 2.53 1.93
C PHE A 65 -12.68 3.73 2.18
N ASP A 66 -12.81 4.77 1.36
CA ASP A 66 -12.15 6.06 1.54
C ASP A 66 -12.43 6.64 2.95
N TYR A 67 -13.69 6.61 3.40
CA TYR A 67 -14.02 6.97 4.79
C TYR A 67 -13.29 6.10 5.81
N GLY A 68 -13.30 4.78 5.61
CA GLY A 68 -12.71 3.81 6.54
C GLY A 68 -11.20 4.03 6.73
N HIS A 69 -10.48 4.34 5.64
CA HIS A 69 -9.07 4.72 5.71
C HIS A 69 -8.86 6.07 6.40
N ALA A 70 -9.59 7.10 5.97
CA ALA A 70 -9.48 8.44 6.53
C ALA A 70 -9.76 8.48 8.05
N ILE A 71 -10.84 7.82 8.49
CA ILE A 71 -11.21 7.82 9.91
C ILE A 71 -10.21 7.01 10.76
N LEU A 72 -9.65 5.92 10.21
CA LEU A 72 -8.60 5.15 10.87
C LEU A 72 -7.39 6.04 11.18
N TYR A 73 -6.90 6.78 10.19
CA TYR A 73 -5.76 7.67 10.36
C TYR A 73 -6.05 8.80 11.33
N GLU A 74 -7.22 9.41 11.24
CA GLU A 74 -7.63 10.46 12.17
C GLU A 74 -7.65 9.96 13.60
N ARG A 75 -8.24 8.78 13.85
CA ARG A 75 -8.36 8.20 15.19
C ARG A 75 -6.99 7.83 15.77
N LEU A 76 -6.17 7.11 15.01
CA LEU A 76 -4.84 6.71 15.46
C LEU A 76 -3.95 7.94 15.74
N TYR A 77 -4.09 9.00 14.96
CA TYR A 77 -3.30 10.22 15.15
C TYR A 77 -3.82 11.11 16.29
N THR A 78 -5.12 11.35 16.39
CA THR A 78 -5.68 12.33 17.35
C THR A 78 -5.91 11.76 18.74
N ARG A 79 -6.04 10.44 18.87
CA ARG A 79 -6.31 9.76 20.13
C ARG A 79 -5.29 8.66 20.42
N PRO A 80 -3.98 9.00 20.50
CA PRO A 80 -2.96 8.00 20.80
C PRO A 80 -3.24 7.39 22.18
N GLY A 81 -3.41 6.07 22.24
CA GLY A 81 -3.69 5.35 23.48
C GLY A 81 -5.18 5.31 23.87
N ALA A 82 -6.10 5.69 22.98
CA ALA A 82 -7.52 5.40 23.17
C ALA A 82 -7.77 3.89 23.42
N PRO A 83 -8.85 3.54 24.12
CA PRO A 83 -9.26 2.15 24.27
C PRO A 83 -9.37 1.45 22.92
N THR A 84 -9.00 0.16 22.87
CA THR A 84 -9.09 -0.62 21.62
C THR A 84 -10.52 -0.67 21.08
N SER A 85 -11.53 -0.57 21.96
CA SER A 85 -12.95 -0.52 21.63
C SER A 85 -13.34 0.65 20.72
N ASP A 86 -12.62 1.79 20.75
CA ASP A 86 -12.92 2.93 19.87
C ASP A 86 -12.87 2.50 18.39
N LEU A 87 -11.85 1.75 18.00
CA LEU A 87 -11.72 1.21 16.64
C LEU A 87 -12.41 -0.15 16.53
N GLU A 88 -12.04 -1.10 17.38
CA GLU A 88 -12.49 -2.50 17.26
C GLU A 88 -13.99 -2.68 17.51
N THR A 89 -14.68 -1.74 18.15
CA THR A 89 -16.13 -1.88 18.40
C THR A 89 -16.90 -0.72 17.81
N ASP A 90 -16.64 0.51 18.26
CA ASP A 90 -17.52 1.64 17.96
C ASP A 90 -17.44 2.06 16.49
N GLU A 91 -16.22 2.37 16.02
CA GLU A 91 -15.98 2.76 14.63
C GLU A 91 -16.22 1.58 13.68
N TYR A 92 -15.77 0.38 14.04
CA TYR A 92 -16.05 -0.84 13.28
C TYR A 92 -17.56 -1.07 13.07
N ASN A 93 -18.37 -0.97 14.14
CA ASN A 93 -19.81 -1.18 14.06
C ASN A 93 -20.50 -0.06 13.25
N PHE A 94 -20.07 1.20 13.43
CA PHE A 94 -20.57 2.29 12.60
C PHE A 94 -20.34 2.00 11.11
N ILE A 95 -19.10 1.63 10.76
CA ILE A 95 -18.74 1.37 9.37
C ILE A 95 -19.52 0.19 8.82
N THR A 96 -19.49 -0.97 9.49
CA THR A 96 -20.04 -2.22 8.95
C THR A 96 -21.57 -2.27 9.00
N GLN A 97 -22.19 -1.67 10.02
CA GLN A 97 -23.64 -1.76 10.23
C GLN A 97 -24.41 -0.55 9.69
N LYS A 98 -23.74 0.57 9.40
CA LYS A 98 -24.38 1.77 8.85
C LYS A 98 -23.78 2.19 7.53
N LEU A 99 -22.48 2.47 7.49
CA LEU A 99 -21.84 3.05 6.31
C LEU A 99 -21.83 2.09 5.12
N LEU A 100 -21.37 0.85 5.30
CA LEU A 100 -21.30 -0.17 4.24
C LEU A 100 -22.67 -0.74 3.84
N VAL A 101 -23.68 -0.54 4.70
CA VAL A 101 -25.08 -0.88 4.39
C VAL A 101 -25.67 0.15 3.43
N SER A 102 -25.37 1.44 3.63
CA SER A 102 -25.84 2.53 2.77
C SER A 102 -24.69 3.48 2.40
N PRO A 103 -23.77 3.05 1.52
CA PRO A 103 -22.57 3.82 1.21
C PRO A 103 -22.89 5.12 0.45
N PRO A 104 -22.07 6.17 0.57
CA PRO A 104 -22.29 7.45 -0.11
C PRO A 104 -22.37 7.29 -1.63
N ASN A 105 -23.26 8.06 -2.27
CA ASN A 105 -23.39 8.09 -3.74
C ASN A 105 -22.23 8.79 -4.43
N LEU A 106 -21.62 9.75 -3.74
CA LEU A 106 -20.54 10.57 -4.25
C LEU A 106 -19.26 10.31 -3.44
N PRO A 107 -18.08 10.47 -4.06
CA PRO A 107 -16.81 10.47 -3.35
C PRO A 107 -16.84 11.47 -2.19
N LEU A 108 -16.24 11.07 -1.08
CA LEU A 108 -16.09 11.92 0.09
C LEU A 108 -14.83 12.75 -0.04
N GLU A 109 -14.87 13.97 0.47
CA GLU A 109 -13.64 14.75 0.69
C GLU A 109 -12.91 14.17 1.91
N GLU A 110 -11.98 13.24 1.69
CA GLU A 110 -11.26 12.54 2.77
C GLU A 110 -10.56 13.52 3.71
N GLY A 111 -10.03 14.65 3.20
CA GLY A 111 -9.41 15.69 4.03
C GLY A 111 -10.37 16.37 5.02
N ALA A 112 -11.68 16.25 4.82
CA ALA A 112 -12.70 16.71 5.77
C ALA A 112 -13.00 15.67 6.87
N ILE A 113 -12.53 14.43 6.72
CA ILE A 113 -12.65 13.34 7.70
C ILE A 113 -11.33 13.22 8.47
N GLU A 114 -10.20 13.17 7.78
CA GLU A 114 -8.86 13.00 8.34
C GLU A 114 -8.13 14.32 8.62
N ILE A 115 -8.86 15.29 9.19
CA ILE A 115 -8.43 16.68 9.29
C ILE A 115 -7.03 16.85 9.88
N ASN A 116 -6.71 16.14 10.96
CA ASN A 116 -5.43 16.28 11.64
C ASN A 116 -4.33 15.46 10.96
N TYR A 117 -4.67 14.28 10.41
CA TYR A 117 -3.72 13.52 9.61
C TYR A 117 -3.32 14.27 8.33
N ALA A 118 -4.29 14.79 7.58
CA ALA A 118 -4.06 15.55 6.35
C ALA A 118 -3.21 16.81 6.58
N LYS A 119 -3.36 17.48 7.73
CA LYS A 119 -2.49 18.60 8.13
C LYS A 119 -1.06 18.14 8.43
N MET A 120 -0.91 16.96 9.00
CA MET A 120 0.38 16.43 9.45
C MET A 120 1.20 15.84 8.31
N ALA A 121 0.58 15.05 7.42
CA ALA A 121 1.24 14.39 6.30
C ALA A 121 0.47 14.58 4.97
N PRO A 122 0.27 15.83 4.50
CA PRO A 122 -0.45 16.10 3.26
C PRO A 122 0.19 15.39 2.05
N GLU A 123 1.51 15.22 2.02
CA GLU A 123 2.19 14.56 0.92
C GLU A 123 1.77 13.09 0.78
N ALA A 124 1.72 12.35 1.90
CA ALA A 124 1.30 10.95 1.90
C ALA A 124 -0.19 10.82 1.55
N LYS A 125 -1.02 11.72 2.07
CA LYS A 125 -2.43 11.82 1.66
C LYS A 125 -2.56 11.94 0.15
N MET A 126 -1.88 12.91 -0.47
CA MET A 126 -2.00 13.16 -1.91
C MET A 126 -1.48 11.97 -2.75
N MET A 127 -0.57 11.14 -2.23
CA MET A 127 -0.19 9.89 -2.90
C MET A 127 -1.36 8.90 -2.95
N PHE A 128 -2.08 8.73 -1.84
CA PHE A 128 -3.27 7.88 -1.78
C PHE A 128 -4.35 8.37 -2.73
N ASP A 129 -4.69 9.67 -2.67
CA ASP A 129 -5.69 10.27 -3.56
C ASP A 129 -5.32 10.05 -5.05
N TRP A 130 -4.04 10.19 -5.40
CA TRP A 130 -3.56 10.01 -6.78
C TRP A 130 -3.67 8.56 -7.27
N ALA A 131 -3.37 7.58 -6.41
CA ALA A 131 -3.48 6.17 -6.75
C ALA A 131 -4.94 5.68 -6.75
N HIS A 132 -5.78 6.20 -5.84
CA HIS A 132 -7.23 5.97 -5.86
C HIS A 132 -7.87 6.48 -7.15
N LEU A 133 -7.41 7.62 -7.66
CA LEU A 133 -7.83 8.13 -8.97
C LEU A 133 -7.49 7.15 -10.10
N LEU A 134 -6.26 6.62 -10.12
CA LEU A 134 -5.85 5.60 -11.10
C LEU A 134 -6.73 4.35 -11.00
N HIS A 135 -6.96 3.84 -9.79
CA HIS A 135 -7.88 2.71 -9.56
C HIS A 135 -9.24 2.95 -10.22
N ARG A 136 -9.87 4.11 -9.92
CA ARG A 136 -11.18 4.52 -10.44
C ARG A 136 -11.20 4.61 -11.97
N GLN A 137 -10.18 5.21 -12.57
CA GLN A 137 -10.11 5.33 -14.03
C GLN A 137 -9.88 3.99 -14.74
N ILE A 138 -9.12 3.07 -14.15
CA ILE A 138 -8.95 1.73 -14.71
C ILE A 138 -10.28 0.95 -14.65
N TYR A 139 -11.07 1.05 -13.57
CA TYR A 139 -12.41 0.46 -13.57
C TYR A 139 -13.29 1.03 -14.67
N ASP A 140 -13.28 2.35 -14.86
CA ASP A 140 -14.05 3.02 -15.91
C ASP A 140 -13.71 2.48 -17.31
N VAL A 141 -12.43 2.27 -17.61
CA VAL A 141 -11.99 1.66 -18.88
C VAL A 141 -12.45 0.21 -19.00
N LEU A 142 -12.23 -0.61 -17.97
CA LEU A 142 -12.56 -2.03 -18.02
C LEU A 142 -14.07 -2.28 -18.09
N ALA A 143 -14.87 -1.42 -17.45
CA ALA A 143 -16.32 -1.44 -17.48
C ALA A 143 -16.93 -0.98 -18.81
N SER A 144 -16.17 -0.31 -19.67
CA SER A 144 -16.69 0.18 -20.95
C SER A 144 -16.97 -0.95 -21.93
N GLU A 145 -18.23 -1.08 -22.34
CA GLU A 145 -18.67 -2.00 -23.39
C GLU A 145 -18.43 -1.44 -24.80
N GLU A 146 -18.18 -0.13 -24.91
CA GLU A 146 -17.93 0.55 -26.18
C GLU A 146 -16.47 0.39 -26.66
N MET A 147 -15.56 0.03 -25.74
CA MET A 147 -14.15 -0.11 -26.02
C MET A 147 -13.79 -1.56 -26.36
N THR A 148 -13.04 -1.76 -27.45
CA THR A 148 -12.43 -3.06 -27.73
C THR A 148 -11.35 -3.37 -26.69
N GLN A 149 -10.94 -4.63 -26.57
CA GLN A 149 -9.86 -4.98 -25.65
C GLN A 149 -8.55 -4.26 -25.98
N ALA A 150 -8.26 -4.03 -27.27
CA ALA A 150 -7.08 -3.28 -27.68
C ALA A 150 -7.15 -1.81 -27.27
N ASP A 151 -8.33 -1.18 -27.38
CA ASP A 151 -8.54 0.20 -26.90
C ASP A 151 -8.40 0.29 -25.37
N LYS A 152 -8.90 -0.72 -24.64
CA LYS A 152 -8.74 -0.81 -23.19
C LYS A 152 -7.26 -0.89 -22.81
N ASP A 153 -6.48 -1.72 -23.50
CA ASP A 153 -5.05 -1.84 -23.25
C ASP A 153 -4.30 -0.53 -23.49
N ALA A 154 -4.56 0.11 -24.64
CA ALA A 154 -3.94 1.39 -24.99
C ALA A 154 -4.31 2.48 -23.96
N LYS A 155 -5.59 2.53 -23.54
CA LYS A 155 -6.04 3.52 -22.56
C LYS A 155 -5.49 3.27 -21.17
N ILE A 156 -5.39 2.02 -20.72
CA ILE A 156 -4.78 1.69 -19.42
C ILE A 156 -3.28 2.05 -19.44
N ALA A 157 -2.56 1.78 -20.52
CA ALA A 157 -1.18 2.22 -20.67
C ALA A 157 -1.03 3.75 -20.60
N GLU A 158 -1.94 4.49 -21.25
CA GLU A 158 -2.00 5.95 -21.17
C GLU A 158 -2.30 6.45 -19.76
N LEU A 159 -3.25 5.83 -19.04
CA LEU A 159 -3.58 6.17 -17.66
C LEU A 159 -2.39 5.96 -16.72
N VAL A 160 -1.67 4.83 -16.86
CA VAL A 160 -0.45 4.57 -16.09
C VAL A 160 0.64 5.58 -16.45
N GLY A 161 0.80 5.91 -17.73
CA GLY A 161 1.71 6.95 -18.19
C GLY A 161 1.39 8.32 -17.58
N TYR A 162 0.12 8.72 -17.60
CA TYR A 162 -0.37 9.97 -17.00
C TYR A 162 -0.15 9.99 -15.49
N TYR A 163 -0.49 8.91 -14.80
CA TYR A 163 -0.24 8.74 -13.37
C TYR A 163 1.25 8.96 -13.02
N LYS A 164 2.16 8.43 -13.83
CA LYS A 164 3.61 8.56 -13.65
C LYS A 164 4.17 9.94 -13.97
N THR A 165 3.40 10.85 -14.59
CA THR A 165 3.84 12.25 -14.78
C THR A 165 3.99 13.02 -13.47
N ARG A 166 3.49 12.46 -12.35
CA ARG A 166 3.61 12.98 -11.00
C ARG A 166 4.52 12.11 -10.14
N PRO A 167 5.84 12.05 -10.41
CA PRO A 167 6.77 11.20 -9.63
C PRO A 167 6.89 11.64 -8.17
N ASP A 168 6.42 12.84 -7.83
CA ASP A 168 6.30 13.33 -6.45
C ASP A 168 5.16 12.65 -5.68
N LEU A 169 4.18 12.05 -6.37
CA LEU A 169 3.03 11.36 -5.78
C LEU A 169 2.92 9.89 -6.16
N ALA A 170 3.38 9.51 -7.36
CA ALA A 170 3.20 8.18 -7.91
C ALA A 170 3.97 7.14 -7.11
N PHE A 171 3.25 6.15 -6.59
CA PHE A 171 3.84 4.88 -6.15
C PHE A 171 4.67 4.26 -7.27
N SER A 172 5.74 3.59 -6.87
CA SER A 172 6.65 2.90 -7.78
C SER A 172 5.92 1.82 -8.59
N SER A 173 6.30 1.70 -9.86
CA SER A 173 5.93 0.60 -10.75
C SER A 173 6.74 -0.69 -10.50
N THR A 174 7.68 -0.66 -9.55
CA THR A 174 8.50 -1.81 -9.16
C THR A 174 7.95 -2.42 -7.87
N PRO A 175 7.80 -3.75 -7.78
CA PRO A 175 7.18 -4.36 -6.62
C PRO A 175 8.07 -4.25 -5.40
N LYS A 176 7.48 -3.86 -4.27
CA LYS A 176 8.18 -3.74 -2.99
C LYS A 176 8.22 -5.07 -2.27
N ASN A 177 9.31 -5.29 -1.54
CA ASN A 177 9.52 -6.47 -0.73
C ASN A 177 8.94 -6.34 0.69
N MET A 178 8.79 -7.49 1.34
CA MET A 178 8.21 -7.54 2.68
C MET A 178 9.07 -6.87 3.74
N ASP A 179 10.36 -6.62 3.49
CA ASP A 179 11.19 -5.87 4.45
C ASP A 179 10.72 -4.42 4.57
N LEU A 180 10.19 -3.81 3.51
CA LEU A 180 9.62 -2.46 3.57
C LEU A 180 8.30 -2.42 4.34
N MET A 181 7.46 -3.44 4.17
CA MET A 181 6.13 -3.50 4.79
C MET A 181 6.18 -3.99 6.23
N GLU A 182 6.93 -5.08 6.50
CA GLU A 182 6.91 -5.80 7.78
C GLU A 182 8.28 -5.87 8.48
N GLY A 183 9.37 -5.51 7.80
CA GLY A 183 10.72 -5.50 8.35
C GLY A 183 11.10 -4.22 9.11
N GLN A 184 10.22 -3.21 9.14
CA GLN A 184 10.49 -1.94 9.81
C GLN A 184 10.31 -2.05 11.34
N PRO A 185 10.99 -1.21 12.14
CA PRO A 185 10.89 -1.28 13.61
C PRO A 185 9.46 -1.16 14.15
N TYR A 186 8.60 -0.41 13.47
CA TYR A 186 7.22 -0.14 13.88
C TYR A 186 6.20 -1.15 13.37
N SER A 187 6.60 -2.07 12.48
CA SER A 187 5.69 -2.95 11.75
C SER A 187 4.81 -3.80 12.66
N LEU A 188 3.68 -4.22 12.12
CA LEU A 188 2.66 -5.08 12.74
C LEU A 188 1.90 -4.44 13.92
N ALA A 189 2.31 -3.26 14.40
CA ALA A 189 1.72 -2.61 15.56
C ALA A 189 0.21 -2.38 15.39
N PHE A 190 -0.26 -2.03 14.19
CA PHE A 190 -1.67 -1.85 13.91
C PHE A 190 -2.41 -3.19 13.93
N ARG A 191 -1.98 -4.17 13.13
CA ARG A 191 -2.71 -5.45 13.01
C ARG A 191 -2.71 -6.28 14.29
N GLN A 192 -1.67 -6.17 15.12
CA GLN A 192 -1.60 -6.85 16.41
C GLN A 192 -2.58 -6.21 17.42
N ARG A 193 -2.72 -4.88 17.38
CA ARG A 193 -3.55 -4.14 18.34
C ARG A 193 -5.01 -4.05 17.93
N TYR A 194 -5.28 -4.00 16.63
CA TYR A 194 -6.61 -3.82 16.04
C TYR A 194 -6.85 -4.87 14.93
N PRO A 195 -6.90 -6.17 15.27
CA PRO A 195 -6.97 -7.25 14.29
C PRO A 195 -8.28 -7.27 13.49
N LYS A 196 -9.41 -6.81 14.06
CA LYS A 196 -10.68 -6.77 13.33
C LYS A 196 -10.76 -5.57 12.40
N PHE A 197 -10.26 -4.41 12.84
CA PHE A 197 -10.18 -3.23 11.98
C PHE A 197 -9.16 -3.43 10.85
N ASN A 198 -8.01 -4.05 11.12
CA ASN A 198 -7.06 -4.43 10.08
C ASN A 198 -7.67 -5.44 9.08
N GLY A 199 -8.38 -6.45 9.56
CA GLY A 199 -9.10 -7.38 8.68
C GLY A 199 -10.15 -6.69 7.80
N LEU A 200 -10.82 -5.64 8.31
CA LEU A 200 -11.73 -4.82 7.53
C LEU A 200 -11.01 -4.06 6.41
N ILE A 201 -9.89 -3.41 6.74
CA ILE A 201 -9.06 -2.69 5.75
C ILE A 201 -8.56 -3.64 4.66
N TRP A 202 -8.04 -4.82 5.02
CA TRP A 202 -7.66 -5.81 4.01
C TRP A 202 -8.86 -6.36 3.23
N GLY A 203 -10.05 -6.42 3.83
CA GLY A 203 -11.28 -6.71 3.09
C GLY A 203 -11.58 -5.67 2.01
N TYR A 204 -11.27 -4.39 2.24
CA TYR A 204 -11.38 -3.33 1.24
C TYR A 204 -10.40 -3.56 0.10
N HIS A 205 -9.12 -3.78 0.43
CA HIS A 205 -8.07 -4.04 -0.55
C HIS A 205 -8.42 -5.26 -1.41
N TRP A 206 -8.92 -6.34 -0.78
CA TRP A 206 -9.39 -7.54 -1.47
C TRP A 206 -10.50 -7.21 -2.47
N LEU A 207 -11.53 -6.45 -2.07
CA LEU A 207 -12.62 -6.13 -2.98
C LEU A 207 -12.16 -5.19 -4.10
N GLN A 208 -11.36 -4.17 -3.78
CA GLN A 208 -10.80 -3.25 -4.77
C GLN A 208 -10.09 -4.08 -5.86
N VAL A 209 -9.01 -4.78 -5.54
CA VAL A 209 -8.28 -5.54 -6.57
C VAL A 209 -9.11 -6.67 -7.17
N GLY A 210 -9.99 -7.29 -6.38
CA GLY A 210 -10.83 -8.41 -6.81
C GLY A 210 -11.88 -8.06 -7.84
N LEU A 211 -12.33 -6.80 -7.91
CA LEU A 211 -13.28 -6.36 -8.94
C LEU A 211 -12.67 -6.31 -10.34
N TYR A 212 -11.34 -6.28 -10.48
CA TYR A 212 -10.70 -6.36 -11.79
C TYR A 212 -10.91 -7.72 -12.45
N GLU A 213 -10.85 -8.80 -11.69
CA GLU A 213 -10.92 -10.15 -12.25
C GLU A 213 -12.24 -10.43 -13.00
N PRO A 214 -13.45 -10.21 -12.44
CA PRO A 214 -14.69 -10.43 -13.18
C PRO A 214 -14.84 -9.48 -14.38
N LEU A 215 -14.31 -8.26 -14.33
CA LEU A 215 -14.31 -7.34 -15.47
C LEU A 215 -13.42 -7.83 -16.61
N MET A 216 -12.32 -8.53 -16.28
CA MET A 216 -11.38 -9.09 -17.24
C MET A 216 -11.85 -10.41 -17.86
N ILE A 217 -12.37 -11.34 -17.04
CA ILE A 217 -12.70 -12.69 -17.52
C ILE A 217 -14.11 -12.80 -18.11
N GLY A 218 -15.02 -11.90 -17.73
CA GLY A 218 -16.39 -11.89 -18.24
C GLY A 218 -16.40 -11.57 -19.75
N LYS A 219 -17.01 -12.45 -20.53
CA LYS A 219 -17.10 -12.32 -22.00
C LYS A 219 -18.31 -11.49 -22.41
N THR A 220 -19.34 -11.47 -21.57
CA THR A 220 -20.55 -10.67 -21.77
C THR A 220 -20.75 -9.68 -20.62
N ARG A 221 -21.59 -8.67 -20.85
CA ARG A 221 -22.00 -7.71 -19.82
C ARG A 221 -22.63 -8.42 -18.63
N GLU A 222 -23.48 -9.42 -18.90
CA GLU A 222 -24.18 -10.20 -17.88
C GLU A 222 -23.20 -11.02 -17.02
N GLU A 223 -22.18 -11.63 -17.65
CA GLU A 223 -21.12 -12.36 -16.92
C GLU A 223 -20.31 -11.43 -16.02
N ARG A 224 -19.94 -10.24 -16.51
CA ARG A 224 -19.23 -9.23 -15.69
C ARG A 224 -20.11 -8.75 -14.53
N GLN A 225 -21.38 -8.47 -14.78
CA GLN A 225 -22.34 -8.07 -13.74
C GLN A 225 -22.50 -9.14 -12.66
N ALA A 226 -22.66 -10.40 -13.07
CA ALA A 226 -22.75 -11.52 -12.14
C ALA A 226 -21.46 -11.68 -11.32
N GLY A 227 -20.29 -11.58 -11.96
CA GLY A 227 -19.00 -11.67 -11.30
C GLY A 227 -18.75 -10.55 -10.29
N VAL A 228 -19.02 -9.29 -10.67
CA VAL A 228 -18.94 -8.13 -9.76
C VAL A 228 -19.90 -8.29 -8.58
N THR A 229 -21.13 -8.74 -8.84
CA THR A 229 -22.13 -8.99 -7.79
C THR A 229 -21.68 -10.08 -6.84
N ALA A 230 -21.07 -11.16 -7.35
CA ALA A 230 -20.52 -12.25 -6.54
C ALA A 230 -19.35 -11.77 -5.67
N ALA A 231 -18.42 -10.98 -6.21
CA ALA A 231 -17.31 -10.40 -5.44
C ALA A 231 -17.81 -9.47 -4.32
N VAL A 232 -18.78 -8.59 -4.62
CA VAL A 232 -19.42 -7.73 -3.59
C VAL A 232 -20.13 -8.56 -2.53
N THR A 233 -20.82 -9.63 -2.93
CA THR A 233 -21.48 -10.54 -1.99
C THR A 233 -20.47 -11.22 -1.08
N ARG A 234 -19.37 -11.72 -1.64
CA ARG A 234 -18.28 -12.32 -0.86
C ARG A 234 -17.69 -11.36 0.15
N PHE A 235 -17.40 -10.13 -0.28
CA PHE A 235 -16.93 -9.08 0.63
C PHE A 235 -17.89 -8.87 1.80
N ARG A 236 -19.21 -8.81 1.55
CA ARG A 236 -20.21 -8.69 2.63
C ARG A 236 -20.19 -9.89 3.57
N GLN A 237 -20.05 -11.11 3.05
CA GLN A 237 -19.96 -12.32 3.86
C GLN A 237 -18.68 -12.36 4.73
N MET A 238 -17.57 -11.72 4.32
CA MET A 238 -16.39 -11.55 5.18
C MET A 238 -16.72 -10.81 6.48
N LEU A 239 -17.74 -9.94 6.45
CA LEU A 239 -18.12 -9.09 7.58
C LEU A 239 -19.07 -9.78 8.57
N GLU A 240 -19.74 -10.86 8.18
CA GLU A 240 -20.78 -11.52 8.99
C GLU A 240 -20.22 -12.20 10.24
N ASN A 241 -19.03 -12.79 10.15
CA ASN A 241 -18.34 -13.46 11.27
C ASN A 241 -16.95 -12.87 11.48
N ALA A 242 -16.86 -11.55 11.56
CA ALA A 242 -15.58 -10.87 11.66
C ALA A 242 -14.89 -11.11 13.02
N PRO A 243 -13.56 -11.30 13.04
CA PRO A 243 -12.66 -11.24 11.89
C PRO A 243 -12.42 -12.59 11.20
N GLU A 244 -13.12 -13.67 11.50
CA GLU A 244 -12.74 -15.04 11.11
C GLU A 244 -12.53 -15.21 9.59
N HIS A 245 -13.48 -14.73 8.79
CA HIS A 245 -13.45 -14.84 7.32
C HIS A 245 -12.73 -13.69 6.61
N MET A 246 -12.24 -12.69 7.35
CA MET A 246 -11.46 -11.59 6.77
C MET A 246 -10.05 -12.05 6.44
N PRO A 247 -9.37 -11.41 5.47
CA PRO A 247 -7.96 -11.70 5.19
C PRO A 247 -7.10 -11.68 6.46
N ARG A 248 -6.12 -12.58 6.52
CA ARG A 248 -5.13 -12.73 7.60
C ARG A 248 -3.76 -12.17 7.24
N ILE A 249 -3.56 -11.91 5.94
CA ILE A 249 -2.41 -11.23 5.36
C ILE A 249 -2.92 -10.30 4.25
N MET A 250 -2.10 -9.32 3.86
CA MET A 250 -2.47 -8.34 2.85
C MET A 250 -2.78 -9.04 1.50
N PRO A 251 -3.94 -8.77 0.88
CA PRO A 251 -4.30 -9.35 -0.42
C PRO A 251 -3.42 -8.83 -1.55
N MET A 252 -2.70 -9.72 -2.22
CA MET A 252 -1.86 -9.41 -3.37
C MET A 252 -2.67 -9.43 -4.67
N THR A 253 -2.57 -8.40 -5.50
CA THR A 253 -3.30 -8.32 -6.78
C THR A 253 -2.99 -9.51 -7.68
N ALA A 254 -1.73 -9.99 -7.71
CA ALA A 254 -1.32 -11.16 -8.48
C ALA A 254 -2.06 -12.46 -8.08
N ALA A 255 -2.48 -12.59 -6.82
CA ALA A 255 -3.21 -13.75 -6.33
C ALA A 255 -4.72 -13.58 -6.46
N ILE A 256 -5.25 -12.39 -6.17
CA ILE A 256 -6.69 -12.12 -6.14
C ILE A 256 -7.27 -11.88 -7.54
N ALA A 257 -6.52 -11.19 -8.41
CA ALA A 257 -6.92 -10.85 -9.78
C ALA A 257 -5.80 -11.24 -10.79
N PRO A 258 -5.51 -12.55 -10.94
CA PRO A 258 -4.38 -13.03 -11.73
C PRO A 258 -4.47 -12.65 -13.22
N THR A 259 -5.67 -12.62 -13.81
CA THR A 259 -5.83 -12.23 -15.22
C THR A 259 -5.49 -10.75 -15.42
N PHE A 260 -5.96 -9.89 -14.50
CA PHE A 260 -5.62 -8.48 -14.50
C PHE A 260 -4.12 -8.26 -14.29
N ALA A 261 -3.53 -8.89 -13.27
CA ALA A 261 -2.11 -8.77 -12.95
C ALA A 261 -1.19 -9.29 -14.07
N ALA A 262 -1.61 -10.34 -14.78
CA ALA A 262 -0.87 -10.85 -15.94
C ALA A 262 -0.88 -9.85 -17.11
N ARG A 263 -2.00 -9.18 -17.35
CA ARG A 263 -2.16 -8.25 -18.48
C ARG A 263 -1.60 -6.86 -18.20
N TYR A 264 -1.79 -6.35 -16.99
CA TYR A 264 -1.40 -5.01 -16.56
C TYR A 264 -0.52 -5.05 -15.29
N PRO A 265 0.66 -5.70 -15.36
CA PRO A 265 1.49 -5.91 -14.17
C PRO A 265 1.89 -4.60 -13.49
N GLU A 266 2.15 -3.55 -14.26
CA GLU A 266 2.53 -2.24 -13.72
C GLU A 266 1.45 -1.63 -12.82
N ALA A 267 0.19 -1.65 -13.27
CA ALA A 267 -0.94 -1.17 -12.48
C ALA A 267 -1.15 -2.03 -11.22
N ALA A 268 -1.10 -3.36 -11.36
CA ALA A 268 -1.22 -4.28 -10.24
C ALA A 268 -0.14 -4.05 -9.16
N ILE A 269 1.09 -3.80 -9.57
CA ILE A 269 2.21 -3.49 -8.67
C ILE A 269 2.00 -2.15 -7.96
N ILE A 270 1.55 -1.12 -8.69
CA ILE A 270 1.21 0.18 -8.09
C ILE A 270 0.16 0.01 -6.98
N PHE A 271 -0.85 -0.83 -7.21
CA PHE A 271 -1.92 -1.08 -6.24
C PHE A 271 -1.46 -1.89 -5.03
N ASP A 272 -0.62 -2.90 -5.21
CA ASP A 272 -0.03 -3.62 -4.07
C ASP A 272 0.89 -2.70 -3.24
N ASN A 273 1.66 -1.82 -3.89
CA ASN A 273 2.47 -0.82 -3.22
C ASN A 273 1.62 0.21 -2.45
N LEU A 274 0.49 0.63 -3.02
CA LEU A 274 -0.51 1.48 -2.38
C LEU A 274 -1.06 0.82 -1.11
N HIS A 275 -1.57 -0.42 -1.22
CA HIS A 275 -2.18 -1.15 -0.11
C HIS A 275 -1.16 -1.42 1.01
N ALA A 276 0.07 -1.80 0.66
CA ALA A 276 1.15 -1.98 1.63
C ALA A 276 1.48 -0.67 2.36
N MET A 277 1.48 0.47 1.67
CA MET A 277 1.73 1.76 2.33
C MET A 277 0.59 2.17 3.27
N HIS A 278 -0.67 1.83 2.96
CA HIS A 278 -1.77 2.06 3.90
C HIS A 278 -1.54 1.34 5.23
N ASP A 279 -1.04 0.11 5.19
CA ASP A 279 -0.67 -0.69 6.37
C ASP A 279 0.52 -0.06 7.11
N VAL A 280 1.58 0.32 6.40
CA VAL A 280 2.77 0.96 6.99
C VAL A 280 2.42 2.27 7.70
N VAL A 281 1.57 3.11 7.11
CA VAL A 281 1.09 4.32 7.78
C VAL A 281 0.28 3.98 9.03
N SER A 282 -0.57 2.96 8.98
CA SER A 282 -1.33 2.50 10.14
C SER A 282 -0.41 2.02 11.27
N ASP A 283 0.63 1.25 10.94
CA ASP A 283 1.64 0.79 11.89
C ASP A 283 2.42 1.95 12.51
N ILE A 284 2.86 2.91 11.69
CA ILE A 284 3.53 4.12 12.17
C ILE A 284 2.62 4.85 13.15
N LEU A 285 1.35 5.06 12.82
CA LEU A 285 0.41 5.80 13.68
C LEU A 285 0.07 5.01 14.97
N ALA A 286 -0.12 3.70 14.89
CA ALA A 286 -0.43 2.84 16.04
C ALA A 286 0.75 2.65 17.00
N ASN A 287 2.00 2.74 16.51
CA ASN A 287 3.20 2.49 17.30
C ASN A 287 3.72 3.75 18.02
N ASN A 288 3.17 4.06 19.19
CA ASN A 288 3.59 5.24 19.98
C ASN A 288 4.91 5.04 20.74
N GLU A 289 5.32 3.80 20.96
CA GLU A 289 6.55 3.48 21.68
C GLU A 289 7.79 3.73 20.80
N LYS A 290 7.79 3.17 19.59
CA LYS A 290 8.94 3.27 18.68
C LYS A 290 8.87 4.49 17.76
N VAL A 291 7.66 5.02 17.52
CA VAL A 291 7.46 6.26 16.77
C VAL A 291 6.62 7.24 17.60
N PRO A 292 7.25 8.03 18.47
CA PRO A 292 6.58 9.11 19.19
C PRO A 292 5.89 10.13 18.26
N ARG A 293 4.94 10.90 18.80
CA ARG A 293 4.05 11.79 18.04
C ARG A 293 4.82 12.75 17.12
N GLU A 294 5.88 13.35 17.62
CA GLU A 294 6.74 14.29 16.92
C GLU A 294 7.55 13.64 15.77
N ARG A 295 7.71 12.31 15.80
CA ARG A 295 8.41 11.56 14.75
C ARG A 295 7.48 10.96 13.69
N LYS A 296 6.16 10.92 13.92
CA LYS A 296 5.19 10.29 12.99
C LYS A 296 5.31 10.85 11.57
N ARG A 297 5.36 12.18 11.44
CA ARG A 297 5.49 12.83 10.13
C ARG A 297 6.76 12.40 9.40
N ALA A 298 7.89 12.44 10.08
CA ALA A 298 9.18 12.06 9.48
C ALA A 298 9.16 10.59 9.04
N ALA A 299 8.65 9.68 9.87
CA ALA A 299 8.52 8.27 9.54
C ALA A 299 7.58 8.02 8.34
N ILE A 300 6.44 8.71 8.29
CA ILE A 300 5.50 8.62 7.17
C ILE A 300 6.14 9.11 5.87
N LEU A 301 6.84 10.25 5.90
CA LEU A 301 7.51 10.77 4.70
C LEU A 301 8.68 9.90 4.25
N GLU A 302 9.37 9.26 5.17
CA GLU A 302 10.40 8.27 4.85
C GLU A 302 9.80 7.05 4.16
N ALA A 303 8.72 6.48 4.70
CA ALA A 303 7.99 5.38 4.07
C ALA A 303 7.47 5.81 2.67
N ALA A 304 6.82 6.96 2.59
CA ALA A 304 6.32 7.53 1.34
C ALA A 304 7.43 7.66 0.28
N SER A 305 8.61 8.15 0.67
CA SER A 305 9.75 8.23 -0.24
C SER A 305 10.20 6.86 -0.75
N ARG A 306 10.23 5.83 0.12
CA ARG A 306 10.63 4.47 -0.26
C ARG A 306 9.60 3.80 -1.18
N TYR A 307 8.31 4.08 -0.99
CA TYR A 307 7.24 3.56 -1.85
C TYR A 307 7.15 4.23 -3.23
N ARG A 308 7.63 5.48 -3.37
CA ARG A 308 7.79 6.14 -4.69
C ARG A 308 9.08 5.75 -5.40
N ASP A 309 10.14 5.51 -4.63
CA ASP A 309 11.45 5.14 -5.16
C ASP A 309 11.41 3.81 -5.92
N ALA A 310 12.23 3.68 -6.95
CA ALA A 310 12.32 2.48 -7.78
C ALA A 310 13.64 1.72 -7.57
N THR A 311 14.39 1.99 -6.50
CA THR A 311 15.74 1.43 -6.28
C THR A 311 15.92 0.67 -4.97
N SER A 312 15.13 0.97 -3.95
CA SER A 312 15.23 0.39 -2.60
C SER A 312 14.05 -0.54 -2.29
N PHE A 313 14.33 -1.60 -1.54
CA PHE A 313 13.33 -2.59 -1.10
C PHE A 313 12.50 -3.18 -2.24
N ASN A 314 13.12 -3.38 -3.40
CA ASN A 314 12.44 -3.95 -4.55
C ASN A 314 12.59 -5.46 -4.57
N MET A 315 11.69 -6.11 -5.30
CA MET A 315 11.87 -7.46 -5.80
C MET A 315 11.60 -7.49 -7.31
N SER A 316 11.89 -8.60 -7.96
CA SER A 316 11.50 -8.85 -9.35
C SER A 316 9.99 -9.13 -9.45
N ILE A 317 9.42 -8.96 -10.65
CA ILE A 317 8.02 -9.32 -10.93
C ILE A 317 7.77 -10.82 -10.71
N ALA A 318 8.77 -11.67 -10.99
CA ALA A 318 8.67 -13.11 -10.78
C ALA A 318 8.58 -13.44 -9.28
N GLU A 319 9.43 -12.82 -8.45
CA GLU A 319 9.38 -12.95 -6.99
C GLU A 319 8.06 -12.41 -6.43
N TRP A 320 7.54 -11.30 -6.96
CA TRP A 320 6.26 -10.73 -6.54
C TRP A 320 5.07 -11.67 -6.79
N LYS A 321 5.01 -12.30 -7.98
CA LYS A 321 4.01 -13.32 -8.28
C LYS A 321 4.15 -14.53 -7.36
N SER A 322 5.38 -15.04 -7.21
CA SER A 322 5.68 -16.18 -6.35
C SER A 322 5.34 -15.89 -4.88
N MET A 323 5.58 -14.68 -4.40
CA MET A 323 5.19 -14.24 -3.06
C MET A 323 3.68 -14.31 -2.88
N GLY A 324 2.90 -13.84 -3.85
CA GLY A 324 1.43 -13.94 -3.82
C GLY A 324 0.94 -15.38 -3.73
N GLU A 325 1.58 -16.31 -4.45
CA GLU A 325 1.28 -17.74 -4.39
C GLU A 325 1.65 -18.34 -3.02
N MET A 326 2.87 -18.10 -2.53
CA MET A 326 3.37 -18.61 -1.25
C MET A 326 2.53 -18.13 -0.06
N MET A 327 2.12 -16.87 -0.09
CA MET A 327 1.22 -16.28 0.91
C MET A 327 -0.12 -17.04 1.03
N GLY A 328 -0.57 -17.67 -0.06
CA GLY A 328 -1.75 -18.54 -0.08
C GLY A 328 -3.05 -17.74 -0.16
N ILE A 329 -3.79 -17.91 -1.26
CA ILE A 329 -5.02 -17.16 -1.55
C ILE A 329 -6.09 -17.29 -0.45
N ALA A 330 -6.14 -18.42 0.26
CA ALA A 330 -7.03 -18.64 1.40
C ALA A 330 -6.79 -17.63 2.54
N ASN A 331 -5.52 -17.30 2.80
CA ASN A 331 -5.14 -16.31 3.82
C ASN A 331 -5.46 -14.88 3.38
N MET A 332 -5.63 -14.65 2.08
CA MET A 332 -5.95 -13.34 1.50
C MET A 332 -7.45 -13.09 1.32
N GLY A 333 -8.32 -14.00 1.79
CA GLY A 333 -9.78 -13.88 1.63
C GLY A 333 -10.39 -14.76 0.52
N GLY A 334 -9.56 -15.51 -0.21
CA GLY A 334 -9.98 -16.40 -1.29
C GLY A 334 -10.04 -15.74 -2.67
N PRO A 335 -10.39 -16.50 -3.72
CA PRO A 335 -10.48 -15.97 -5.08
C PRO A 335 -11.64 -14.97 -5.25
N ALA A 336 -11.45 -13.96 -6.08
CA ALA A 336 -12.48 -12.96 -6.38
C ALA A 336 -13.58 -13.45 -7.33
N VAL A 337 -13.35 -14.55 -8.04
CA VAL A 337 -14.27 -15.19 -8.98
C VAL A 337 -14.48 -16.67 -8.61
N GLY A 338 -15.59 -17.27 -9.07
CA GLY A 338 -15.93 -18.65 -8.69
C GLY A 338 -16.40 -18.78 -7.23
N VAL A 339 -16.84 -17.69 -6.61
CA VAL A 339 -17.04 -17.49 -5.16
C VAL A 339 -18.26 -18.18 -4.55
N LEU A 340 -18.87 -19.14 -5.25
CA LEU A 340 -20.04 -19.90 -4.79
C LEU A 340 -19.65 -21.19 -4.02
N THR A 341 -18.37 -21.38 -3.72
CA THR A 341 -17.86 -22.50 -2.92
C THR A 341 -17.69 -22.14 -1.45
N ASP A 342 -17.48 -23.17 -0.61
CA ASP A 342 -17.16 -23.02 0.81
C ASP A 342 -15.98 -22.07 1.07
N TRP A 343 -15.93 -21.49 2.26
CA TRP A 343 -14.80 -20.65 2.67
C TRP A 343 -13.50 -21.45 2.61
N PRO A 344 -12.46 -20.96 1.90
CA PRO A 344 -11.16 -21.59 1.96
C PRO A 344 -10.65 -21.46 3.39
N THR A 345 -10.14 -22.56 3.96
CA THR A 345 -9.59 -22.54 5.31
C THR A 345 -8.23 -21.83 5.30
N PRO A 346 -8.07 -20.70 6.02
CA PRO A 346 -6.77 -20.04 6.12
C PRO A 346 -5.75 -20.96 6.78
N THR A 347 -4.53 -20.98 6.26
CA THR A 347 -3.43 -21.80 6.79
C THR A 347 -2.58 -21.08 7.82
N LEU A 348 -2.74 -19.76 7.95
CA LEU A 348 -1.97 -18.92 8.87
C LEU A 348 -2.80 -18.43 10.05
N PRO A 349 -2.22 -18.33 11.26
CA PRO A 349 -2.88 -17.64 12.37
C PRO A 349 -2.98 -16.14 12.10
N ARG A 350 -4.01 -15.50 12.66
CA ARG A 350 -4.21 -14.05 12.52
C ARG A 350 -3.10 -13.28 13.26
N GLY A 351 -2.57 -12.24 12.63
CA GLY A 351 -1.53 -11.38 13.22
C GLY A 351 -0.10 -11.90 13.05
N VAL A 352 0.09 -13.05 12.40
CA VAL A 352 1.42 -13.57 12.08
C VAL A 352 2.16 -12.65 11.11
N SER A 353 3.48 -12.56 11.24
CA SER A 353 4.33 -11.90 10.25
C SER A 353 4.55 -12.80 9.04
N MET A 354 4.82 -12.22 7.88
CA MET A 354 5.21 -12.97 6.68
C MET A 354 6.54 -13.70 6.87
N ALA A 355 7.47 -13.11 7.60
CA ALA A 355 8.73 -13.77 7.95
C ALA A 355 8.49 -15.06 8.77
N GLU A 356 7.54 -15.04 9.69
CA GLU A 356 7.15 -16.20 10.50
C GLU A 356 6.33 -17.21 9.68
N ALA A 357 5.41 -16.73 8.84
CA ALA A 357 4.66 -17.58 7.92
C ALA A 357 5.59 -18.37 6.98
N MET A 358 6.61 -17.72 6.43
CA MET A 358 7.60 -18.32 5.53
C MET A 358 8.49 -19.37 6.23
N LYS A 359 8.84 -19.17 7.51
CA LYS A 359 9.56 -20.18 8.31
C LYS A 359 8.77 -21.48 8.45
N GLY A 360 7.45 -21.38 8.61
CA GLY A 360 6.56 -22.54 8.67
C GLY A 360 6.45 -23.31 7.34
N MET A 361 6.64 -22.62 6.21
CA MET A 361 6.52 -23.21 4.87
C MET A 361 7.78 -23.98 4.43
N GLN A 362 8.97 -23.58 4.89
CA GLN A 362 10.23 -24.28 4.57
C GLN A 362 10.31 -25.71 5.15
N HIS A 363 9.50 -26.04 6.14
CA HIS A 363 9.42 -27.38 6.73
C HIS A 363 8.30 -28.26 6.16
N GLY A 364 7.51 -27.75 5.20
CA GLY A 364 6.29 -28.39 4.69
C GLY A 364 6.36 -28.97 3.28
N SER A 365 7.50 -28.92 2.57
CA SER A 365 7.61 -29.50 1.22
C SER A 365 7.77 -31.02 1.28
N GLY A 366 6.66 -31.71 1.56
CA GLY A 366 6.65 -33.16 1.65
C GLY A 366 5.27 -33.81 1.64
N ALA A 367 4.19 -33.14 1.22
CA ALA A 367 2.95 -33.80 0.79
C ALA A 367 1.97 -32.78 0.23
N MET A 368 1.61 -32.92 -1.05
CA MET A 368 0.36 -32.36 -1.59
C MET A 368 -0.78 -33.32 -1.21
N PRO A 369 -1.78 -32.92 -0.40
CA PRO A 369 -2.95 -33.76 -0.15
C PRO A 369 -3.95 -33.58 -1.29
N GLY A 370 -4.18 -34.62 -2.10
CA GLY A 370 -5.28 -34.54 -3.09
C GLY A 370 -5.27 -35.45 -4.31
N MET A 371 -4.42 -36.48 -4.41
CA MET A 371 -4.59 -37.48 -5.47
C MET A 371 -5.16 -38.80 -4.91
N PRO A 372 -6.30 -39.30 -5.43
CA PRO A 372 -6.82 -40.60 -5.04
C PRO A 372 -5.87 -41.71 -5.53
N SER A 373 -5.51 -42.58 -4.58
CA SER A 373 -4.68 -43.77 -4.78
C SER A 373 -5.32 -44.74 -5.78
N MET A 374 -4.60 -45.05 -6.85
CA MET A 374 -4.86 -46.21 -7.71
C MET A 374 -4.38 -47.49 -7.01
N PRO A 375 -5.19 -48.56 -6.94
CA PRO A 375 -4.81 -49.78 -6.26
C PRO A 375 -4.04 -50.74 -7.18
N GLY A 376 -2.91 -51.23 -6.68
CA GLY A 376 -2.44 -52.58 -7.00
C GLY A 376 -1.19 -52.68 -7.86
N LYS A 377 -0.07 -53.05 -7.22
CA LYS A 377 0.66 -54.29 -7.56
C LYS A 377 1.65 -54.61 -6.43
N LYS A 378 1.42 -55.77 -5.80
CA LYS A 378 2.32 -56.43 -4.86
C LYS A 378 3.46 -57.07 -5.65
N HIS A 379 4.69 -56.99 -5.17
CA HIS A 379 5.68 -58.08 -5.31
C HIS A 379 6.56 -58.10 -4.07
N GLY A 380 6.68 -59.30 -3.47
CA GLY A 380 7.43 -59.58 -2.27
C GLY A 380 8.88 -60.00 -2.53
N ALA A 381 9.73 -59.64 -1.57
CA ALA A 381 10.72 -60.47 -0.86
C ALA A 381 11.29 -61.73 -1.57
N ASP A 382 12.60 -61.72 -1.89
CA ASP A 382 13.68 -62.36 -1.10
C ASP A 382 14.92 -62.77 -1.93
N SER A 383 16.08 -62.28 -1.47
CA SER A 383 17.39 -62.96 -1.26
C SER A 383 18.23 -63.63 -2.38
N ALA A 384 19.49 -63.14 -2.46
CA ALA A 384 20.78 -63.87 -2.49
C ALA A 384 21.54 -64.19 -3.82
N ALA A 385 22.64 -63.42 -4.00
CA ALA A 385 24.02 -63.78 -4.37
C ALA A 385 24.36 -64.56 -5.68
N THR A 386 25.13 -63.94 -6.58
CA THR A 386 26.40 -64.49 -7.13
C THR A 386 27.23 -63.45 -7.93
N LYS A 387 28.53 -63.74 -8.05
CA LYS A 387 29.66 -62.91 -8.49
C LYS A 387 29.74 -62.63 -10.01
N GLY A 388 30.36 -61.50 -10.37
CA GLY A 388 31.37 -61.42 -11.43
C GLY A 388 31.19 -60.37 -12.53
N GLY A 389 32.27 -59.61 -12.82
CA GLY A 389 32.55 -59.07 -14.17
C GLY A 389 32.35 -57.57 -14.39
N MET A 390 33.36 -56.91 -14.94
CA MET A 390 33.48 -55.46 -15.15
C MET A 390 32.58 -54.88 -16.25
N ALA A 391 32.19 -53.60 -16.12
CA ALA A 391 32.63 -52.47 -16.97
C ALA A 391 31.54 -51.38 -17.19
N ALA A 392 31.96 -50.14 -16.96
CA ALA A 392 31.52 -48.89 -17.58
C ALA A 392 30.16 -48.22 -17.22
N MET A 393 30.34 -47.00 -16.70
CA MET A 393 29.60 -45.75 -16.93
C MET A 393 28.34 -45.38 -16.11
N HIS A 394 28.54 -44.26 -15.38
CA HIS A 394 27.64 -43.11 -15.18
C HIS A 394 26.29 -43.35 -14.48
N GLY A 395 26.21 -42.93 -13.22
CA GLY A 395 24.95 -42.74 -12.49
C GLY A 395 25.19 -42.13 -11.12
N MET A 396 24.67 -40.91 -10.94
CA MET A 396 24.80 -40.05 -9.75
C MET A 396 24.38 -40.75 -8.46
N SER A 397 25.26 -40.73 -7.44
CA SER A 397 24.88 -40.97 -6.05
C SER A 397 24.34 -39.68 -5.43
N HIS A 398 23.12 -39.73 -4.90
CA HIS A 398 22.65 -38.75 -3.93
C HIS A 398 23.41 -38.95 -2.61
N GLY A 399 24.20 -37.96 -2.24
CA GLY A 399 24.89 -37.85 -0.95
C GLY A 399 24.90 -36.40 -0.51
N ALA A 400 24.62 -36.19 0.78
CA ALA A 400 24.55 -34.90 1.46
C ALA A 400 25.78 -34.02 1.20
N ASP A 401 25.60 -32.80 0.67
CA ASP A 401 26.65 -31.76 0.60
C ASP A 401 26.11 -30.35 0.20
N SER A 402 24.90 -29.97 0.61
CA SER A 402 24.33 -28.65 0.24
C SER A 402 24.84 -27.45 1.05
N SER A 403 25.62 -27.67 2.12
CA SER A 403 26.18 -26.58 2.95
C SER A 403 27.60 -26.14 2.57
N ALA A 404 28.37 -26.98 1.85
CA ALA A 404 29.76 -26.66 1.49
C ALA A 404 29.88 -25.76 0.23
N ALA A 405 28.89 -25.79 -0.66
CA ALA A 405 28.91 -25.04 -1.92
C ALA A 405 28.43 -23.57 -1.80
N MET A 406 27.88 -23.17 -0.66
CA MET A 406 27.27 -21.84 -0.48
C MET A 406 28.28 -20.77 -0.03
N MET A 407 29.33 -21.15 0.69
CA MET A 407 30.37 -20.22 1.15
C MET A 407 31.19 -19.57 0.02
N PRO A 408 31.65 -20.30 -1.02
CA PRO A 408 32.38 -19.69 -2.13
C PRO A 408 31.55 -18.64 -2.88
N HIS A 409 30.24 -18.89 -3.05
CA HIS A 409 29.36 -17.96 -3.75
C HIS A 409 29.05 -16.70 -2.93
N MET A 410 28.92 -16.82 -1.61
CA MET A 410 28.78 -15.68 -0.71
C MET A 410 30.05 -14.81 -0.66
N MET A 411 31.23 -15.44 -0.70
CA MET A 411 32.51 -14.72 -0.77
C MET A 411 32.69 -14.01 -2.11
N GLU A 412 32.30 -14.63 -3.23
CA GLU A 412 32.32 -14.00 -4.55
C GLU A 412 31.35 -12.80 -4.65
N LEU A 413 30.14 -12.94 -4.09
CA LEU A 413 29.16 -11.86 -4.02
C LEU A 413 29.68 -10.70 -3.14
N HIS A 414 30.29 -11.02 -2.00
CA HIS A 414 30.92 -10.03 -1.12
C HIS A 414 32.06 -9.29 -1.83
N GLU A 415 32.95 -9.98 -2.54
CA GLU A 415 34.01 -9.36 -3.32
C GLU A 415 33.45 -8.44 -4.42
N ARG A 416 32.40 -8.86 -5.13
CA ARG A 416 31.75 -8.04 -6.16
C ARG A 416 31.11 -6.78 -5.58
N MET A 417 30.42 -6.89 -4.43
CA MET A 417 29.89 -5.73 -3.71
C MET A 417 31.00 -4.78 -3.26
N MET A 418 32.11 -5.32 -2.77
CA MET A 418 33.23 -4.50 -2.30
C MET A 418 34.03 -3.88 -3.44
N ARG A 419 33.92 -4.34 -4.69
CA ARG A 419 34.53 -3.67 -5.86
C ARG A 419 33.77 -2.40 -6.30
N ASP A 420 32.51 -2.25 -5.91
CA ASP A 420 31.74 -1.02 -6.15
C ASP A 420 32.14 0.07 -5.14
N PRO A 421 32.64 1.24 -5.58
CA PRO A 421 33.13 2.28 -4.68
C PRO A 421 32.03 2.91 -3.81
N VAL A 422 30.78 2.99 -4.30
CA VAL A 422 29.65 3.57 -3.59
C VAL A 422 29.13 2.61 -2.52
N ILE A 423 29.04 1.32 -2.84
CA ILE A 423 28.66 0.28 -1.88
C ILE A 423 29.73 0.16 -0.79
N ARG A 424 31.00 0.17 -1.17
CA ARG A 424 32.13 0.15 -0.23
C ARG A 424 32.08 1.35 0.72
N GLU A 425 31.87 2.57 0.20
CA GLU A 425 31.77 3.77 1.03
C GLU A 425 30.60 3.70 2.02
N ARG A 426 29.43 3.21 1.58
CA ARG A 426 28.24 3.04 2.43
C ARG A 426 28.40 1.96 3.50
N MET A 427 28.96 0.80 3.14
CA MET A 427 29.28 -0.25 4.11
C MET A 427 30.30 0.23 5.14
N MET A 428 31.30 0.99 4.70
CA MET A 428 32.29 1.58 5.60
C MET A 428 31.69 2.70 6.43
N ALA A 429 30.69 3.45 5.98
CA ALA A 429 30.03 4.47 6.80
C ALA A 429 29.10 3.88 7.89
N ASP A 430 28.66 2.63 7.73
CA ASP A 430 27.75 1.96 8.66
C ASP A 430 28.46 1.42 9.92
N THR A 431 28.07 1.93 11.08
CA THR A 431 28.66 1.59 12.38
C THR A 431 28.19 0.24 12.96
N ALA A 432 27.08 -0.31 12.49
CA ALA A 432 26.63 -1.65 12.85
C ALA A 432 27.40 -2.71 12.03
N MET A 433 27.56 -2.48 10.72
CA MET A 433 28.34 -3.35 9.85
C MET A 433 29.82 -3.36 10.23
N ARG A 434 30.40 -2.21 10.61
CA ARG A 434 31.78 -2.17 11.14
C ARG A 434 31.95 -3.01 12.41
N ARG A 435 30.98 -2.97 13.33
CA ARG A 435 31.01 -3.80 14.54
C ARG A 435 30.85 -5.28 14.24
N MET A 436 30.01 -5.62 13.26
CA MET A 436 29.83 -7.00 12.80
C MET A 436 31.11 -7.55 12.15
N MET A 437 31.77 -6.77 11.28
CA MET A 437 33.04 -7.17 10.65
C MET A 437 34.16 -7.34 11.68
N GLN A 438 34.26 -6.42 12.65
CA GLN A 438 35.21 -6.56 13.77
C GLN A 438 34.92 -7.79 14.65
N ALA A 439 33.65 -8.14 14.84
CA ALA A 439 33.24 -9.34 15.56
C ALA A 439 33.59 -10.63 14.79
N MET A 440 33.50 -10.61 13.46
CA MET A 440 33.88 -11.74 12.60
C MET A 440 35.40 -11.96 12.54
N ASP A 441 36.18 -10.88 12.45
CA ASP A 441 37.65 -10.93 12.50
C ASP A 441 38.17 -11.43 13.86
N SER A 442 37.50 -11.05 14.95
CA SER A 442 37.86 -11.52 16.30
C SER A 442 37.44 -12.96 16.59
N THR A 443 36.43 -13.50 15.91
CA THR A 443 36.03 -14.91 16.05
C THR A 443 36.88 -15.87 15.21
N HIS A 444 37.64 -15.38 14.23
CA HIS A 444 38.55 -16.19 13.41
C HIS A 444 40.04 -16.01 13.74
N GLY A 445 40.37 -15.25 14.80
CA GLY A 445 41.73 -14.96 15.26
C GLY A 445 42.45 -16.12 15.96
N GLY A 446 42.35 -17.34 15.42
CA GLY A 446 42.89 -18.57 16.01
C GLY A 446 43.67 -19.45 15.04
N MET A 447 44.23 -18.92 13.95
CA MET A 447 45.26 -19.60 13.15
C MET A 447 46.24 -18.57 12.57
N GLN A 448 47.25 -18.20 13.34
CA GLN A 448 48.47 -17.63 12.78
C GLN A 448 49.41 -18.78 12.40
N HIS A 449 49.59 -19.03 11.11
CA HIS A 449 50.82 -19.60 10.58
C HIS A 449 51.12 -18.99 9.20
N ASP A 450 52.35 -18.48 9.10
CA ASP A 450 53.16 -18.17 7.92
C ASP A 450 52.44 -17.74 6.63
N MET A 451 52.55 -16.45 6.32
CA MET A 451 52.98 -16.01 4.99
C MET A 451 53.85 -14.75 5.12
N LYS A 452 55.16 -15.01 5.21
CA LYS A 452 56.22 -14.04 4.99
C LYS A 452 56.35 -13.81 3.48
N GLY A 453 56.15 -12.58 3.05
CA GLY A 453 56.66 -12.08 1.77
C GLY A 453 55.61 -11.83 0.70
N MET A 454 55.05 -10.61 0.70
CA MET A 454 54.73 -9.91 -0.54
C MET A 454 54.79 -8.40 -0.27
N ASP A 455 55.76 -7.77 -0.93
CA ASP A 455 56.01 -6.33 -0.95
C ASP A 455 54.85 -5.60 -1.64
N MET A 456 54.26 -4.63 -0.94
CA MET A 456 53.21 -3.76 -1.46
C MET A 456 53.68 -2.31 -1.38
N THR A 457 54.63 -1.94 -2.26
CA THR A 457 54.99 -0.55 -2.53
C THR A 457 54.67 -0.17 -3.98
N GLY A 458 53.37 -0.03 -4.28
CA GLY A 458 52.87 0.49 -5.56
C GLY A 458 52.49 1.97 -5.47
N LYS A 459 53.40 2.84 -5.91
CA LYS A 459 53.27 4.31 -6.00
C LYS A 459 52.15 4.72 -6.96
N ALA A 460 51.31 5.67 -6.56
CA ALA A 460 50.25 6.26 -7.39
C ALA A 460 50.83 7.12 -8.54
N ALA A 461 50.39 6.87 -9.78
CA ALA A 461 50.60 7.73 -10.92
C ALA A 461 49.30 8.50 -11.24
N LYS A 462 49.41 9.82 -11.40
CA LYS A 462 48.33 10.72 -11.83
C LYS A 462 48.08 10.55 -13.34
N PRO A 463 46.84 10.61 -13.83
CA PRO A 463 46.59 10.67 -15.26
C PRO A 463 46.76 12.09 -15.80
N ASP A 464 47.52 12.15 -16.89
CA ASP A 464 47.78 13.29 -17.77
C ASP A 464 46.54 13.57 -18.64
N MET A 465 46.11 14.83 -18.68
CA MET A 465 45.01 15.32 -19.50
C MET A 465 45.60 16.04 -20.70
N SER A 466 46.01 15.28 -21.71
CA SER A 466 46.41 15.84 -23.01
C SER A 466 46.10 14.85 -24.12
N THR A 467 44.95 15.05 -24.78
CA THR A 467 44.67 14.84 -26.22
C THR A 467 43.17 14.64 -26.48
N MET A 468 42.49 15.70 -26.90
CA MET A 468 41.28 15.60 -27.72
C MET A 468 41.44 16.53 -28.91
N PRO A 469 41.32 16.05 -30.15
CA PRO A 469 41.24 16.89 -31.33
C PRO A 469 39.79 17.14 -31.77
N GLY A 470 39.48 18.39 -32.09
CA GLY A 470 38.48 18.74 -33.11
C GLY A 470 37.26 19.53 -32.66
N MET A 471 37.43 20.84 -32.41
CA MET A 471 36.37 21.83 -32.64
C MET A 471 36.97 23.00 -33.42
N VAL A 472 36.35 23.32 -34.55
CA VAL A 472 36.70 24.47 -35.39
C VAL A 472 35.69 25.58 -35.07
N HIS A 473 36.21 26.76 -34.79
CA HIS A 473 35.51 28.02 -34.54
C HIS A 473 34.98 28.66 -35.82
N GLU A 474 33.86 29.39 -35.71
CA GLU A 474 33.61 30.70 -36.35
C GLU A 474 32.44 31.35 -35.57
N ALA A 475 32.69 32.37 -34.75
CA ALA A 475 32.78 33.80 -35.08
C ALA A 475 31.40 34.52 -35.03
N GLU A 476 31.20 35.24 -33.93
CA GLU A 476 30.25 36.35 -33.75
C GLU A 476 30.43 37.46 -34.83
N PRO A 477 29.45 38.35 -35.13
CA PRO A 477 28.98 39.31 -34.10
C PRO A 477 27.56 39.93 -34.21
N ALA A 478 27.11 40.40 -33.04
CA ALA A 478 26.49 41.71 -32.74
C ALA A 478 25.05 42.10 -33.18
N THR A 479 24.44 42.82 -32.22
CA THR A 479 23.39 43.86 -32.30
C THR A 479 21.90 43.48 -32.38
N GLU A 480 21.24 43.64 -31.23
CA GLU A 480 19.86 44.15 -31.06
C GLU A 480 19.67 45.52 -31.77
N PRO A 481 18.45 45.93 -32.20
CA PRO A 481 17.35 46.20 -31.26
C PRO A 481 15.90 45.93 -31.74
N ALA A 482 15.00 46.07 -30.75
CA ALA A 482 13.53 46.05 -30.69
C ALA A 482 12.69 46.42 -31.95
N HIS A 483 11.52 45.78 -32.09
CA HIS A 483 10.25 46.44 -32.45
C HIS A 483 8.98 45.60 -32.21
N GLU A 484 7.90 46.34 -31.93
CA GLU A 484 6.51 46.00 -31.61
C GLU A 484 5.74 45.07 -32.57
N PRO A 485 4.60 44.48 -32.14
CA PRO A 485 3.75 43.67 -32.99
C PRO A 485 2.70 44.50 -33.76
N SER A 486 2.69 44.34 -35.09
CA SER A 486 1.70 44.92 -35.99
C SER A 486 0.56 43.93 -36.30
N ALA A 487 -0.66 44.44 -36.24
CA ALA A 487 -1.91 43.78 -36.57
C ALA A 487 -2.27 43.94 -38.06
N LYS A 488 -2.80 42.87 -38.68
CA LYS A 488 -3.78 42.89 -39.81
C LYS A 488 -4.60 41.59 -39.73
N ALA A 489 -5.89 41.63 -39.36
CA ALA A 489 -7.06 41.96 -40.17
C ALA A 489 -7.38 40.94 -41.29
N SER A 490 -8.41 40.12 -41.06
CA SER A 490 -9.26 39.60 -42.14
C SER A 490 -10.74 39.72 -41.76
N THR A 491 -11.51 40.04 -42.79
CA THR A 491 -12.91 40.49 -42.92
C THR A 491 -13.95 39.43 -42.55
N ALA A 492 -14.93 39.75 -41.69
CA ALA A 492 -16.28 40.26 -41.99
C ALA A 492 -17.30 39.21 -42.50
N GLY A 493 -18.17 38.77 -41.59
CA GLY A 493 -19.48 38.16 -41.85
C GLY A 493 -20.47 38.68 -40.80
N LYS A 494 -21.56 39.31 -41.26
CA LYS A 494 -22.42 40.26 -40.52
C LYS A 494 -23.78 39.61 -40.23
N VAL A 495 -24.18 39.47 -38.96
CA VAL A 495 -25.60 39.30 -38.57
C VAL A 495 -25.88 40.13 -37.31
N LYS A 496 -26.97 40.90 -37.34
CA LYS A 496 -27.41 41.91 -36.36
C LYS A 496 -28.28 41.29 -35.25
N SER A 497 -28.16 41.81 -34.02
CA SER A 497 -29.24 42.22 -33.07
C SER A 497 -28.63 42.33 -31.66
N ALA A 498 -28.38 43.53 -31.11
CA ALA A 498 -29.27 44.49 -30.46
C ALA A 498 -29.67 44.15 -29.01
N ALA A 499 -29.08 44.94 -28.07
CA ALA A 499 -29.58 45.37 -26.76
C ALA A 499 -29.73 44.29 -25.64
N THR A 500 -29.44 44.49 -24.35
CA THR A 500 -29.18 45.67 -23.51
C THR A 500 -28.50 45.20 -22.21
N LYS A 501 -27.56 46.00 -21.68
CA LYS A 501 -26.96 45.83 -20.35
C LYS A 501 -27.97 46.14 -19.22
N LYS A 502 -27.96 45.37 -18.14
CA LYS A 502 -28.12 45.90 -16.75
C LYS A 502 -27.69 44.86 -15.71
N ALA A 503 -26.77 45.25 -14.84
CA ALA A 503 -26.33 44.52 -13.66
C ALA A 503 -27.38 44.61 -12.52
N PRO A 504 -27.44 43.66 -11.57
CA PRO A 504 -28.17 43.85 -10.33
C PRO A 504 -27.23 44.16 -9.16
N THR A 505 -27.59 45.21 -8.45
CA THR A 505 -27.10 45.65 -7.15
C THR A 505 -27.65 44.76 -6.01
N ARG A 506 -26.79 44.59 -5.01
CA ARG A 506 -27.01 43.91 -3.72
C ARG A 506 -27.93 44.74 -2.82
N ALA A 507 -29.00 44.13 -2.30
CA ALA A 507 -29.81 44.72 -1.23
C ALA A 507 -30.05 43.71 -0.11
N THR A 508 -29.72 44.15 1.10
CA THR A 508 -29.94 43.53 2.41
C THR A 508 -31.41 43.59 2.80
N ALA A 509 -31.98 42.50 3.31
CA ALA A 509 -33.32 42.47 3.88
C ALA A 509 -33.31 41.91 5.30
N THR A 510 -33.55 42.80 6.25
CA THR A 510 -33.94 42.56 7.64
C THR A 510 -35.42 42.17 7.69
N THR A 511 -35.75 41.07 8.37
CA THR A 511 -37.15 40.66 8.61
C THR A 511 -37.53 40.84 10.07
N LYS A 512 -38.48 41.76 10.31
CA LYS A 512 -39.25 41.89 11.55
C LYS A 512 -40.52 41.03 11.46
N LYS A 513 -40.83 40.39 12.57
CA LYS A 513 -42.03 39.62 12.93
C LYS A 513 -43.32 40.47 12.86
N PRO A 514 -44.48 39.86 12.59
CA PRO A 514 -45.62 40.10 13.49
C PRO A 514 -46.44 38.86 13.84
N ALA A 515 -47.26 39.02 14.87
CA ALA A 515 -48.02 38.01 15.58
C ALA A 515 -49.45 37.80 15.06
N SER A 516 -49.92 36.55 15.25
CA SER A 516 -51.29 36.01 15.46
C SER A 516 -52.54 36.71 14.89
N THR A 517 -53.43 35.93 14.27
CA THR A 517 -54.70 35.48 14.91
C THR A 517 -55.51 34.46 14.07
N LYS A 518 -55.99 33.43 14.78
CA LYS A 518 -57.29 32.70 14.74
C LYS A 518 -57.84 32.06 13.44
N LYS A 519 -57.88 30.72 13.54
CA LYS A 519 -59.07 29.82 13.61
C LYS A 519 -59.94 29.63 12.34
N ALA A 520 -59.78 28.46 11.71
CA ALA A 520 -60.87 27.76 11.03
C ALA A 520 -60.63 26.24 11.07
N THR A 521 -61.71 25.52 11.37
CA THR A 521 -61.88 24.08 11.59
C THR A 521 -61.96 23.29 10.28
N SER A 522 -61.31 22.10 10.20
CA SER A 522 -61.83 21.00 9.39
C SER A 522 -61.25 19.62 9.76
N ALA A 523 -62.19 18.70 9.98
CA ALA A 523 -62.21 17.26 9.69
C ALA A 523 -60.94 16.39 9.90
N LYS A 524 -61.06 15.53 10.92
CA LYS A 524 -60.21 14.39 11.26
C LYS A 524 -60.64 13.15 10.44
N LYS A 525 -59.74 12.55 9.66
CA LYS A 525 -59.83 11.17 9.12
C LYS A 525 -58.49 10.45 9.39
N PRO A 526 -58.46 9.11 9.46
CA PRO A 526 -57.73 8.39 10.51
C PRO A 526 -56.38 7.86 10.03
N ALA A 527 -55.50 7.66 11.00
CA ALA A 527 -54.21 7.01 10.83
C ALA A 527 -54.38 5.56 10.33
N SER A 528 -53.69 5.24 9.25
CA SER A 528 -53.49 3.88 8.76
C SER A 528 -52.60 3.10 9.73
N ALA A 529 -53.20 2.10 10.38
CA ALA A 529 -52.50 1.13 11.23
C ALA A 529 -51.57 0.25 10.38
N LYS A 530 -50.33 0.07 10.86
CA LYS A 530 -49.40 -0.95 10.36
C LYS A 530 -49.97 -2.36 10.68
N PRO A 531 -49.85 -3.34 9.77
CA PRO A 531 -50.20 -4.72 10.09
C PRO A 531 -49.19 -5.32 11.07
N ALA A 532 -49.70 -6.09 12.04
CA ALA A 532 -48.90 -6.90 12.94
C ALA A 532 -48.20 -8.04 12.18
N PRO A 533 -47.01 -8.49 12.62
CA PRO A 533 -46.33 -9.62 12.01
C PRO A 533 -47.11 -10.94 12.21
N PRO A 534 -47.01 -11.89 11.28
CA PRO A 534 -47.70 -13.18 11.38
C PRO A 534 -47.15 -14.00 12.56
N LYS A 535 -48.06 -14.68 13.26
CA LYS A 535 -47.71 -15.67 14.29
C LYS A 535 -46.97 -16.85 13.65
N PRO A 536 -45.92 -17.39 14.29
CA PRO A 536 -45.26 -18.59 13.80
C PRO A 536 -46.22 -19.79 13.82
N ALA A 537 -46.16 -20.60 12.77
CA ALA A 537 -46.90 -21.86 12.69
C ALA A 537 -46.42 -22.84 13.79
N PRO A 538 -47.31 -23.68 14.34
CA PRO A 538 -46.91 -24.71 15.31
C PRO A 538 -45.94 -25.70 14.65
N MET A 539 -44.80 -25.94 15.31
CA MET A 539 -43.83 -26.94 14.86
C MET A 539 -44.42 -28.35 15.03
N ASP A 540 -44.43 -29.10 13.93
CA ASP A 540 -44.77 -30.52 13.92
C ASP A 540 -43.58 -31.33 14.44
N HIS A 541 -43.71 -31.87 15.65
CA HIS A 541 -42.69 -32.68 16.32
C HIS A 541 -42.61 -34.13 15.81
N SER A 542 -43.37 -34.52 14.78
CA SER A 542 -43.43 -35.91 14.29
C SER A 542 -42.28 -36.33 13.35
N LYS A 543 -41.30 -35.46 13.08
CA LYS A 543 -40.20 -35.73 12.11
C LYS A 543 -38.77 -35.55 12.63
N MET A 544 -38.50 -35.83 13.90
CA MET A 544 -37.11 -35.96 14.37
C MET A 544 -36.64 -37.43 14.35
N PRO A 545 -35.59 -37.78 13.59
CA PRO A 545 -34.98 -39.11 13.63
C PRO A 545 -34.26 -39.35 14.96
N GLY A 546 -34.52 -40.51 15.57
CA GLY A 546 -34.11 -40.86 16.93
C GLY A 546 -32.60 -40.96 17.14
N MET A 547 -32.12 -40.25 18.16
CA MET A 547 -30.85 -40.56 18.84
C MET A 547 -31.11 -41.59 19.94
N LYS A 548 -30.54 -42.79 19.76
CA LYS A 548 -30.41 -43.80 20.82
C LYS A 548 -29.34 -43.36 21.81
N MET A 549 -29.69 -43.24 23.09
CA MET A 549 -28.73 -43.16 24.20
C MET A 549 -28.48 -44.57 24.76
N PRO A 550 -27.22 -44.99 24.96
CA PRO A 550 -26.91 -46.24 25.64
C PRO A 550 -26.82 -46.06 27.17
N GLY A 551 -27.67 -46.83 27.87
CA GLY A 551 -27.42 -47.55 29.13
C GLY A 551 -26.68 -46.87 30.29
N MET A 552 -27.33 -46.82 31.46
CA MET A 552 -27.03 -47.74 32.56
C MET A 552 -28.11 -47.67 33.66
N LYS A 553 -28.50 -48.86 34.13
CA LYS A 553 -29.38 -49.23 35.26
C LYS A 553 -28.58 -49.21 36.58
N PRO A 554 -29.19 -49.50 37.75
CA PRO A 554 -30.61 -49.78 38.04
C PRO A 554 -31.34 -48.68 38.79
#